data_AF-A0A075ID85-F1
#
_entry.id   AF-A0A075ID85-F1
#
_cell.length_a   1.000
_cell.length_b   1.000
_cell.length_c   1.000
_cell.angle_alpha   90.00
_cell.angle_beta   90.00
_cell.angle_gamma   90.00
#
_symmetry.space_group_name_H-M   'P 1'
#
loop_
_entity.id
_entity.type
_entity.pdbx_description
1 polymer ?
#
loop_
_entity_poly.entity_id
_entity_poly.type
_entity_poly.pdbx_seq_one_letter_code
_entity_poly.pdbx_strand_id
1 'polypeptide(L)'
;MRGRSTGSSAGSGARRNYDAERPLASAPSSDDSYQAGRGLKVGALFALLMRRLRAYGEKDRHIETGSLVLVTFLGLLYYVLTSDALSASHTSQQIASSVYVPEILVALFRSAAALLSFYTLAAICLDEGGGTSLPVFYKSRERGEVNMLGVHRLVPFTVWSFIAFGVYFALAALSSWVHVLGGEVTGLLLAAIPVMFAVACGTALLVSVVVTHYLVPSNFSKGFDVSHHFVWEELVMHNYNVIILGVELVLMGMDLSLGMVAFPVLFGIAYVGFANAYAVFGGGIYLYDFLDPRLSGGPLIHVMLLLAIAGLFCIVVAVDALADWNVLAGAVAVGIAVYSIVRFRRPSEH
;
A
#
# COMPACT_ATOMS: atom_id res chain seq x y z
N MET A 1 -57.30 24.21 -25.69
CA MET A 1 -56.93 22.84 -26.12
C MET A 1 -55.48 22.60 -25.74
N ARG A 2 -55.23 21.73 -24.76
CA ARG A 2 -53.88 21.35 -24.29
C ARG A 2 -53.34 20.22 -25.17
N GLY A 3 -52.19 20.43 -25.80
CA GLY A 3 -51.39 19.36 -26.40
C GLY A 3 -50.26 18.98 -25.45
N ARG A 4 -50.16 17.69 -25.11
CA ARG A 4 -48.99 17.06 -24.49
C ARG A 4 -47.89 16.93 -25.56
N SER A 5 -46.63 17.18 -25.20
CA SER A 5 -45.51 16.41 -25.73
C SER A 5 -44.58 16.00 -24.60
N THR A 6 -44.30 14.71 -24.57
CA THR A 6 -43.39 14.00 -23.68
C THR A 6 -41.97 14.11 -24.23
N GLY A 7 -41.06 14.69 -23.44
CA GLY A 7 -39.62 14.66 -23.71
C GLY A 7 -38.92 13.84 -22.62
N SER A 8 -38.71 12.57 -22.91
CA SER A 8 -37.79 11.69 -22.17
C SER A 8 -36.36 12.24 -22.31
N SER A 9 -35.69 12.50 -21.19
CA SER A 9 -34.23 12.58 -21.16
C SER A 9 -33.70 11.46 -20.26
N ALA A 10 -33.29 10.38 -20.90
CA ALA A 10 -32.43 9.37 -20.31
C ALA A 10 -31.02 9.96 -20.18
N GLY A 11 -30.79 10.68 -19.08
CA GLY A 11 -29.46 11.11 -18.64
C GLY A 11 -28.86 10.05 -17.72
N SER A 12 -27.87 9.34 -18.22
CA SER A 12 -27.08 8.32 -17.54
C SER A 12 -26.49 8.80 -16.19
N GLY A 13 -27.13 8.40 -15.08
CA GLY A 13 -26.59 7.36 -14.21
C GLY A 13 -25.28 7.57 -13.43
N ALA A 14 -24.60 8.71 -13.49
CA ALA A 14 -23.51 9.00 -12.55
C ALA A 14 -24.09 9.46 -11.20
N ARG A 15 -24.49 8.50 -10.35
CA ARG A 15 -24.80 8.76 -8.93
C ARG A 15 -23.60 9.48 -8.29
N ARG A 16 -23.88 10.49 -7.47
CA ARG A 16 -22.89 11.23 -6.66
C ARG A 16 -22.08 10.23 -5.83
N ASN A 17 -20.85 9.93 -6.25
CA ASN A 17 -19.91 9.09 -5.49
C ASN A 17 -19.10 9.91 -4.47
N TYR A 18 -19.26 11.24 -4.47
CA TYR A 18 -18.51 12.19 -3.67
C TYR A 18 -19.45 13.31 -3.19
N ASP A 19 -19.32 13.72 -1.93
CA ASP A 19 -19.97 14.92 -1.44
C ASP A 19 -19.03 16.13 -1.59
N ALA A 20 -19.54 17.15 -2.28
CA ALA A 20 -18.96 18.47 -2.53
C ALA A 20 -17.55 18.50 -3.16
N GLU A 21 -17.48 18.86 -4.44
CA GLU A 21 -16.26 19.35 -5.08
C GLU A 21 -15.94 20.74 -4.52
N ARG A 22 -14.76 20.92 -3.90
CA ARG A 22 -14.18 22.25 -3.71
C ARG A 22 -12.99 22.39 -4.64
N PRO A 23 -13.11 23.17 -5.73
CA PRO A 23 -11.94 23.60 -6.48
C PRO A 23 -10.97 24.29 -5.51
N LEU A 24 -9.69 23.94 -5.59
CA LEU A 24 -8.67 24.71 -4.88
C LEU A 24 -8.78 26.17 -5.33
N ALA A 25 -8.91 27.09 -4.37
CA ALA A 25 -8.47 28.46 -4.63
C ALA A 25 -7.03 28.34 -5.16
N SER A 26 -6.75 28.97 -6.30
CA SER A 26 -5.47 28.92 -7.00
C SER A 26 -4.32 28.72 -6.03
N ALA A 27 -3.62 27.59 -6.15
CA ALA A 27 -2.45 27.30 -5.33
C ALA A 27 -1.57 28.56 -5.27
N PRO A 28 -1.11 29.00 -4.09
CA PRO A 28 -0.20 30.12 -4.02
C PRO A 28 0.98 29.81 -4.95
N SER A 29 1.31 30.78 -5.81
CA SER A 29 2.48 30.71 -6.67
C SER A 29 3.67 30.30 -5.80
N SER A 30 4.37 29.24 -6.20
CA SER A 30 5.50 28.67 -5.47
C SER A 30 6.75 29.55 -5.55
N ASP A 31 6.61 30.84 -5.24
CA ASP A 31 7.71 31.76 -5.01
C ASP A 31 7.89 31.88 -3.50
N ASP A 32 8.54 30.88 -2.91
CA ASP A 32 9.16 31.03 -1.60
C ASP A 32 10.62 30.57 -1.68
N SER A 33 11.48 31.55 -1.43
CA SER A 33 12.92 31.51 -1.50
C SER A 33 13.52 30.47 -0.56
N TYR A 34 14.05 29.39 -1.12
CA TYR A 34 14.99 28.50 -0.43
C TYR A 34 16.32 29.25 -0.21
N GLN A 35 16.57 29.71 1.01
CA GLN A 35 17.89 30.20 1.45
C GLN A 35 18.88 29.04 1.45
N ALA A 36 19.83 29.09 0.51
CA ALA A 36 20.76 28.03 0.19
C ALA A 36 22.01 28.02 1.11
N GLY A 37 22.04 27.10 2.08
CA GLY A 37 23.27 26.62 2.70
C GLY A 37 24.04 25.69 1.74
N ARG A 38 25.37 25.80 1.72
CA ARG A 38 26.30 25.36 0.64
C ARG A 38 26.38 23.84 0.32
N GLY A 39 25.45 23.00 0.79
CA GLY A 39 25.26 21.59 0.39
C GLY A 39 24.16 21.35 -0.67
N LEU A 40 23.58 22.43 -1.22
CA LEU A 40 22.27 22.46 -1.91
C LEU A 40 22.19 21.90 -3.35
N LYS A 41 23.30 21.57 -4.03
CA LYS A 41 23.26 21.38 -5.49
C LYS A 41 22.64 20.06 -5.95
N VAL A 42 22.89 18.96 -5.24
CA VAL A 42 22.36 17.63 -5.60
C VAL A 42 20.87 17.52 -5.25
N GLY A 43 20.48 18.00 -4.07
CA GLY A 43 19.08 18.01 -3.63
C GLY A 43 18.17 18.88 -4.52
N ALA A 44 18.65 20.06 -4.93
CA ALA A 44 17.90 20.93 -5.84
C ALA A 44 17.73 20.32 -7.24
N LEU A 45 18.78 19.68 -7.78
CA LEU A 45 18.71 19.01 -9.07
C LEU A 45 17.74 17.81 -9.04
N PHE A 46 17.80 17.01 -7.98
CA PHE A 46 16.88 15.90 -7.77
C PHE A 46 15.43 16.38 -7.64
N ALA A 47 15.19 17.45 -6.87
CA ALA A 47 13.86 18.05 -6.73
C ALA A 47 13.32 18.56 -8.08
N LEU A 48 14.18 19.20 -8.89
CA LEU A 48 13.83 19.68 -10.23
C LEU A 48 13.49 18.50 -11.17
N LEU A 49 14.29 17.43 -11.13
CA LEU A 49 14.04 16.21 -11.90
C LEU A 49 12.69 15.60 -11.52
N MET A 50 12.44 15.42 -10.22
CA MET A 50 11.18 14.86 -9.71
C MET A 50 9.97 15.74 -10.01
N ARG A 51 10.14 17.07 -10.06
CA ARG A 51 9.10 18.00 -10.51
C ARG A 51 8.81 17.83 -12.00
N ARG A 52 9.85 17.67 -12.82
CA ARG A 52 9.69 17.46 -14.27
C ARG A 52 9.01 16.13 -14.57
N LEU A 53 9.41 15.04 -13.92
CA LEU A 53 8.82 13.71 -14.12
C LEU A 53 7.32 13.67 -13.76
N ARG A 54 6.92 14.43 -12.74
CA ARG A 54 5.52 14.54 -12.28
C ARG A 54 4.69 15.59 -13.01
N ALA A 55 5.27 16.30 -13.98
CA ALA A 55 4.51 17.19 -14.84
C ALA A 55 3.90 16.42 -16.01
N TYR A 56 2.74 16.88 -16.49
CA TYR A 56 2.20 16.44 -17.77
C TYR A 56 3.06 16.99 -18.91
N GLY A 57 3.43 16.12 -19.84
CA GLY A 57 4.15 16.51 -21.05
C GLY A 57 3.21 16.88 -22.18
N GLU A 58 3.77 17.24 -23.34
CA GLU A 58 3.01 17.47 -24.58
C GLU A 58 2.25 16.22 -25.05
N LYS A 59 2.80 15.04 -24.74
CA LYS A 59 2.21 13.73 -25.06
C LYS A 59 2.03 12.91 -23.78
N ASP A 60 0.87 12.30 -23.64
CA ASP A 60 0.59 11.33 -22.59
C ASP A 60 1.44 10.06 -22.76
N ARG A 61 2.02 9.57 -21.67
CA ARG A 61 2.84 8.36 -21.64
C ARG A 61 2.10 7.08 -21.29
N HIS A 62 0.78 7.07 -21.41
CA HIS A 62 -0.04 5.96 -20.92
C HIS A 62 0.23 4.65 -21.66
N ILE A 63 0.55 4.70 -22.97
CA ILE A 63 0.92 3.51 -23.74
C ILE A 63 2.28 3.00 -23.28
N GLU A 64 3.29 3.87 -23.22
CA GLU A 64 4.65 3.50 -22.81
C GLU A 64 4.65 2.91 -21.38
N THR A 65 3.92 3.53 -20.46
CA THR A 65 3.77 3.07 -19.07
C THR A 65 3.00 1.76 -19.01
N GLY A 66 1.88 1.64 -19.73
CA GLY A 66 1.08 0.42 -19.78
C GLY A 66 1.85 -0.78 -20.36
N SER A 67 2.58 -0.58 -21.45
CA SER A 67 3.43 -1.62 -22.05
C SER A 67 4.54 -2.06 -21.11
N LEU A 68 5.20 -1.13 -20.41
CA LEU A 68 6.22 -1.45 -19.41
C LEU A 68 5.64 -2.32 -18.28
N VAL A 69 4.50 -1.91 -17.72
CA VAL A 69 3.83 -2.63 -16.63
C VAL A 69 3.40 -4.03 -17.09
N LEU A 70 2.86 -4.14 -18.30
CA LEU A 70 2.46 -5.43 -18.89
C LEU A 70 3.65 -6.37 -19.13
N VAL A 71 4.74 -5.87 -19.71
CA VAL A 71 5.96 -6.67 -19.93
C VAL A 71 6.55 -7.13 -18.60
N THR A 72 6.58 -6.25 -17.60
CA THR A 72 7.05 -6.60 -16.25
C THR A 72 6.17 -7.67 -15.61
N PHE A 73 4.84 -7.52 -15.73
CA PHE A 73 3.87 -8.52 -15.26
C PHE A 73 4.11 -9.89 -15.90
N LEU A 74 4.22 -9.95 -17.22
CA LEU A 74 4.43 -11.20 -17.95
C LEU A 74 5.79 -11.83 -17.59
N GLY A 75 6.85 -11.02 -17.43
CA GLY A 75 8.16 -11.49 -17.01
C GLY A 75 8.15 -12.08 -15.60
N LEU A 76 7.48 -11.42 -14.65
CA LEU A 76 7.34 -11.93 -13.28
C LEU A 76 6.43 -13.16 -13.22
N LEU A 77 5.35 -13.20 -14.01
CA LEU A 77 4.50 -14.38 -14.11
C LEU A 77 5.28 -15.57 -14.67
N TYR A 78 6.05 -15.37 -15.74
CA TYR A 78 6.93 -16.40 -16.28
C TYR A 78 7.95 -16.88 -15.24
N TYR A 79 8.57 -15.96 -14.50
CA TYR A 79 9.49 -16.30 -13.41
C TYR A 79 8.81 -17.15 -12.34
N VAL A 80 7.63 -16.76 -11.84
CA VAL A 80 6.89 -17.52 -10.81
C VAL A 80 6.51 -18.91 -11.31
N LEU A 81 6.15 -19.05 -12.59
CA LEU A 81 5.73 -20.34 -13.18
C LEU A 81 6.90 -21.28 -13.52
N THR A 82 8.12 -20.77 -13.67
CA THR A 82 9.28 -21.56 -14.12
C THR A 82 10.38 -21.70 -13.07
N SER A 83 10.32 -20.91 -12.00
CA SER A 83 11.25 -21.00 -10.88
C SER A 83 10.65 -21.75 -9.70
N ASP A 84 11.51 -22.10 -8.75
CA ASP A 84 11.13 -22.69 -7.47
C ASP A 84 10.61 -21.67 -6.45
N ALA A 85 10.19 -20.47 -6.89
CA ALA A 85 9.70 -19.42 -6.00
C ALA A 85 8.46 -19.85 -5.17
N LEU A 86 7.65 -20.76 -5.70
CA LEU A 86 6.52 -21.40 -5.02
C LEU A 86 6.87 -22.75 -4.39
N SER A 87 8.03 -23.31 -4.73
CA SER A 87 8.48 -24.65 -4.33
C SER A 87 9.26 -24.65 -3.01
N ALA A 88 9.49 -23.49 -2.38
CA ALA A 88 9.99 -23.43 -1.01
C ALA A 88 9.01 -24.21 -0.12
N SER A 89 9.40 -25.44 0.23
CA SER A 89 8.51 -26.38 0.90
C SER A 89 8.43 -26.03 2.38
N HIS A 90 7.55 -25.09 2.74
CA HIS A 90 7.24 -24.84 4.13
C HIS A 90 6.47 -26.04 4.70
N THR A 91 6.93 -26.53 5.84
CA THR A 91 6.24 -27.59 6.58
C THR A 91 5.02 -27.04 7.31
N SER A 92 4.05 -27.92 7.62
CA SER A 92 2.90 -27.55 8.45
C SER A 92 3.32 -26.93 9.78
N GLN A 93 4.41 -27.43 10.38
CA GLN A 93 4.91 -26.93 11.65
C GLN A 93 5.49 -25.51 11.51
N GLN A 94 6.29 -25.24 10.48
CA GLN A 94 6.83 -23.90 10.22
C GLN A 94 5.74 -22.86 10.00
N ILE A 95 4.64 -23.24 9.33
CA ILE A 95 3.54 -22.29 9.07
C ILE A 95 2.66 -22.09 10.30
N ALA A 96 2.34 -23.15 11.02
CA ALA A 96 1.29 -23.12 12.03
C ALA A 96 1.78 -22.81 13.46
N SER A 97 3.07 -22.94 13.74
CA SER A 97 3.62 -22.91 15.09
C SER A 97 4.79 -21.94 15.23
N SER A 98 5.37 -21.88 16.44
CA SER A 98 6.57 -21.14 16.77
C SER A 98 7.44 -21.97 17.70
N VAL A 99 8.76 -21.83 17.57
CA VAL A 99 9.72 -22.42 18.52
C VAL A 99 9.76 -21.64 19.84
N TYR A 100 9.39 -20.35 19.81
CA TYR A 100 9.51 -19.43 20.95
C TYR A 100 8.20 -19.23 21.71
N VAL A 101 7.06 -19.41 21.03
CA VAL A 101 5.73 -19.05 21.55
C VAL A 101 4.82 -20.29 21.58
N PRO A 102 4.11 -20.55 22.70
CA PRO A 102 3.13 -21.62 22.78
C PRO A 102 2.06 -21.54 21.68
N GLU A 103 1.69 -22.69 21.10
CA GLU A 103 0.79 -22.78 19.94
C GLU A 103 -0.55 -22.03 20.12
N ILE A 104 -1.14 -22.12 21.31
CA ILE A 104 -2.40 -21.40 21.63
C ILE A 104 -2.19 -19.89 21.56
N LEU A 105 -1.05 -19.37 22.03
CA LEU A 105 -0.75 -17.94 21.98
C LEU A 105 -0.48 -17.48 20.54
N VAL A 106 0.17 -18.31 19.71
CA VAL A 106 0.33 -18.06 18.27
C VAL A 106 -1.03 -17.95 17.59
N ALA A 107 -1.93 -18.91 17.83
CA ALA A 107 -3.27 -18.93 17.25
C ALA A 107 -4.11 -17.71 17.69
N LEU A 108 -4.04 -17.35 18.98
CA LEU A 108 -4.74 -16.18 19.52
C LEU A 108 -4.19 -14.87 18.96
N PHE A 109 -2.86 -14.71 18.87
CA PHE A 109 -2.22 -13.53 18.30
C PHE A 109 -2.65 -13.32 16.85
N ARG A 110 -2.52 -14.35 16.01
CA ARG A 110 -2.90 -14.28 14.59
C ARG A 110 -4.40 -14.02 14.41
N SER A 111 -5.24 -14.62 15.26
CA SER A 111 -6.69 -14.35 15.27
C SER A 111 -7.00 -12.90 15.63
N ALA A 112 -6.32 -12.34 16.64
CA ALA A 112 -6.48 -10.95 17.05
C ALA A 112 -6.04 -9.97 15.95
N ALA A 113 -4.92 -10.26 15.28
CA ALA A 113 -4.45 -9.45 14.14
C ALA A 113 -5.42 -9.50 12.95
N ALA A 114 -5.97 -10.67 12.62
CA ALA A 114 -6.99 -10.82 11.59
C ALA A 114 -8.28 -10.03 11.93
N LEU A 115 -8.74 -10.16 13.18
CA LEU A 115 -9.92 -9.43 13.67
C LEU A 115 -9.70 -7.92 13.66
N LEU A 116 -8.53 -7.44 14.11
CA LEU A 116 -8.17 -6.03 14.06
C LEU A 116 -8.25 -5.51 12.61
N SER A 117 -7.74 -6.30 11.65
CA SER A 117 -7.78 -5.91 10.24
C SER A 117 -9.20 -5.76 9.72
N PHE A 118 -10.01 -6.83 9.83
CA PHE A 118 -11.38 -6.81 9.32
C PHE A 118 -12.28 -5.81 10.05
N TYR A 119 -12.09 -5.62 11.36
CA TYR A 119 -12.78 -4.58 12.12
C TYR A 119 -12.42 -3.19 11.59
N THR A 120 -11.14 -2.88 11.41
CA THR A 120 -10.70 -1.57 10.91
C THR A 120 -11.25 -1.31 9.50
N LEU A 121 -11.21 -2.32 8.61
CA LEU A 121 -11.78 -2.23 7.27
C LEU A 121 -13.30 -1.99 7.28
N ALA A 122 -14.02 -2.68 8.16
CA ALA A 122 -15.45 -2.46 8.34
C ALA A 122 -15.73 -1.06 8.92
N ALA A 123 -14.96 -0.63 9.93
CA ALA A 123 -15.11 0.67 10.57
C ALA A 123 -14.94 1.81 9.56
N ILE A 124 -13.89 1.79 8.73
CA ILE A 124 -13.70 2.83 7.71
C ILE A 124 -14.84 2.81 6.67
N CYS A 125 -15.34 1.65 6.26
CA CYS A 125 -16.42 1.58 5.26
C CYS A 125 -17.78 2.00 5.81
N LEU A 126 -18.02 1.81 7.11
CA LEU A 126 -19.30 2.12 7.76
C LEU A 126 -19.35 3.53 8.36
N ASP A 127 -18.21 4.23 8.40
CA ASP A 127 -18.12 5.61 8.85
C ASP A 127 -18.81 6.56 7.85
N GLU A 128 -19.94 7.11 8.29
CA GLU A 128 -20.76 8.06 7.53
C GLU A 128 -20.05 9.41 7.27
N GLY A 129 -19.03 9.75 8.08
CA GLY A 129 -18.23 10.96 7.89
C GLY A 129 -17.29 10.88 6.69
N GLY A 130 -16.91 9.66 6.31
CA GLY A 130 -15.98 9.40 5.20
C GLY A 130 -14.52 9.69 5.53
N GLY A 131 -13.69 9.68 4.49
CA GLY A 131 -12.27 10.01 4.60
C GLY A 131 -11.86 11.03 3.54
N THR A 132 -11.33 12.17 3.95
CA THR A 132 -10.80 13.17 3.03
C THR A 132 -9.54 12.66 2.34
N SER A 133 -9.49 12.80 1.02
CA SER A 133 -8.34 12.48 0.18
C SER A 133 -8.04 13.64 -0.77
N LEU A 134 -6.80 13.69 -1.27
CA LEU A 134 -6.33 14.72 -2.21
C LEU A 134 -5.96 14.11 -3.58
N PRO A 135 -6.92 13.49 -4.29
CA PRO A 135 -6.63 12.87 -5.58
C PRO A 135 -6.30 13.87 -6.68
N VAL A 136 -5.82 13.34 -7.80
CA VAL A 136 -5.82 14.00 -9.11
C VAL A 136 -7.03 13.56 -9.91
N PHE A 137 -7.80 14.50 -10.43
CA PHE A 137 -8.95 14.22 -11.28
C PHE A 137 -8.51 13.77 -12.68
N TYR A 138 -9.07 12.67 -13.16
CA TYR A 138 -8.70 12.07 -14.44
C TYR A 138 -8.89 13.03 -15.61
N LYS A 139 -10.00 13.77 -15.67
CA LYS A 139 -10.32 14.67 -16.78
C LYS A 139 -9.54 15.98 -16.73
N SER A 140 -9.60 16.70 -15.60
CA SER A 140 -8.97 18.03 -15.48
C SER A 140 -7.46 17.97 -15.27
N ARG A 141 -6.93 16.83 -14.78
CA ARG A 141 -5.52 16.67 -14.37
C ARG A 141 -5.12 17.58 -13.20
N GLU A 142 -6.10 18.10 -12.49
CA GLU A 142 -5.91 18.96 -11.33
C GLU A 142 -6.09 18.17 -10.04
N ARG A 143 -5.44 18.64 -8.98
CA ARG A 143 -5.65 18.12 -7.64
C ARG A 143 -6.86 18.78 -7.00
N GLY A 144 -7.58 18.04 -6.17
CA GLY A 144 -8.60 18.63 -5.32
C GLY A 144 -8.93 17.70 -4.15
N GLU A 145 -9.70 18.24 -3.21
CA GLU A 145 -10.18 17.47 -2.06
C GLU A 145 -11.43 16.69 -2.46
N VAL A 146 -11.47 15.44 -2.02
CA VAL A 146 -12.61 14.54 -2.21
C VAL A 146 -12.87 13.84 -0.88
N ASN A 147 -14.13 13.88 -0.42
CA ASN A 147 -14.55 13.03 0.68
C ASN A 147 -14.95 11.65 0.15
N MET A 148 -14.20 10.61 0.54
CA MET A 148 -14.45 9.24 0.12
C MET A 148 -15.40 8.55 1.11
N LEU A 149 -16.48 7.98 0.60
CA LEU A 149 -17.51 7.33 1.41
C LEU A 149 -17.64 5.83 1.10
N GLY A 150 -18.04 5.05 2.09
CA GLY A 150 -18.39 3.65 1.91
C GLY A 150 -17.26 2.82 1.30
N VAL A 151 -17.61 1.98 0.32
CA VAL A 151 -16.67 1.11 -0.39
C VAL A 151 -15.60 1.86 -1.17
N HIS A 152 -15.79 3.15 -1.47
CA HIS A 152 -14.74 3.95 -2.11
C HIS A 152 -13.54 4.16 -1.18
N ARG A 153 -13.72 4.00 0.14
CA ARG A 153 -12.61 3.98 1.10
C ARG A 153 -11.74 2.74 0.99
N LEU A 154 -12.10 1.74 0.19
CA LEU A 154 -11.26 0.57 -0.11
C LEU A 154 -10.31 0.77 -1.29
N VAL A 155 -10.39 1.91 -1.98
CA VAL A 155 -9.58 2.22 -3.17
C VAL A 155 -8.09 2.55 -2.86
N PRO A 156 -7.71 3.18 -1.72
CA PRO A 156 -6.31 3.49 -1.43
C PRO A 156 -5.42 2.25 -1.33
N PHE A 157 -4.17 2.38 -1.81
CA PHE A 157 -3.17 1.31 -1.72
C PHE A 157 -2.91 0.86 -0.28
N THR A 158 -2.89 1.80 0.67
CA THR A 158 -2.82 1.51 2.11
C THR A 158 -3.86 0.49 2.53
N VAL A 159 -5.09 0.61 2.01
CA VAL A 159 -6.19 -0.30 2.33
C VAL A 159 -6.02 -1.65 1.62
N TRP A 160 -5.55 -1.68 0.37
CA TRP A 160 -5.20 -2.94 -0.32
C TRP A 160 -4.09 -3.71 0.41
N SER A 161 -3.03 -3.01 0.83
CA SER A 161 -1.95 -3.58 1.65
C SER A 161 -2.50 -4.13 2.96
N PHE A 162 -3.41 -3.39 3.61
CA PHE A 162 -4.00 -3.81 4.88
C PHE A 162 -5.02 -4.95 4.74
N ILE A 163 -5.68 -5.08 3.59
CA ILE A 163 -6.45 -6.27 3.22
C ILE A 163 -5.52 -7.47 3.09
N ALA A 164 -4.36 -7.32 2.42
CA ALA A 164 -3.39 -8.41 2.30
C ALA A 164 -2.85 -8.86 3.67
N PHE A 165 -2.59 -7.90 4.58
CA PHE A 165 -2.30 -8.17 5.99
C PHE A 165 -3.41 -8.99 6.66
N GLY A 166 -4.68 -8.59 6.53
CA GLY A 166 -5.81 -9.29 7.15
C GLY A 166 -6.01 -10.69 6.62
N VAL A 167 -5.91 -10.87 5.29
CA VAL A 167 -6.00 -12.17 4.62
C VAL A 167 -4.86 -13.07 5.07
N TYR A 168 -3.62 -12.58 5.12
CA TYR A 168 -2.49 -13.33 5.65
C TYR A 168 -2.78 -13.83 7.08
N PHE A 169 -3.12 -12.93 8.00
CA PHE A 169 -3.36 -13.30 9.40
C PHE A 169 -4.56 -14.23 9.57
N ALA A 170 -5.60 -14.10 8.74
CA ALA A 170 -6.74 -15.03 8.75
C ALA A 170 -6.33 -16.45 8.34
N LEU A 171 -5.53 -16.57 7.27
CA LEU A 171 -5.00 -17.87 6.83
C LEU A 171 -4.03 -18.46 7.85
N ALA A 172 -3.14 -17.64 8.40
CA ALA A 172 -2.19 -18.07 9.43
C ALA A 172 -2.90 -18.49 10.73
N ALA A 173 -3.95 -17.76 11.15
CA ALA A 173 -4.77 -18.12 12.30
C ALA A 173 -5.49 -19.45 12.06
N LEU A 174 -6.08 -19.66 10.88
CA LEU A 174 -6.70 -20.92 10.51
C LEU A 174 -5.70 -22.08 10.60
N SER A 175 -4.51 -21.92 10.03
CA SER A 175 -3.44 -22.92 10.12
C SER A 175 -3.02 -23.21 11.57
N SER A 176 -2.91 -22.18 12.40
CA SER A 176 -2.53 -22.32 13.81
C SER A 176 -3.60 -23.11 14.59
N TRP A 177 -4.88 -22.81 14.36
CA TRP A 177 -5.98 -23.54 14.99
C TRP A 177 -6.07 -24.99 14.52
N VAL A 178 -5.83 -25.27 13.24
CA VAL A 178 -5.73 -26.64 12.73
C VAL A 178 -4.68 -27.42 13.51
N HIS A 179 -3.51 -26.83 13.73
CA HIS A 179 -2.44 -27.48 14.47
C HIS A 179 -2.76 -27.67 15.96
N VAL A 180 -3.31 -26.65 16.62
CA VAL A 180 -3.77 -26.74 18.03
C VAL A 180 -4.81 -27.86 18.22
N LEU A 181 -5.64 -28.13 17.20
CA LEU A 181 -6.63 -29.20 17.21
C LEU A 181 -6.07 -30.57 16.81
N GLY A 182 -4.74 -30.69 16.63
CA GLY A 182 -4.06 -31.93 16.27
C GLY A 182 -4.09 -32.28 14.77
N GLY A 183 -4.43 -31.31 13.91
CA GLY A 183 -4.44 -31.47 12.46
C GLY A 183 -3.15 -31.03 11.77
N GLU A 184 -3.07 -31.29 10.47
CA GLU A 184 -1.98 -30.88 9.60
C GLU A 184 -2.46 -29.87 8.54
N VAL A 185 -1.65 -28.84 8.29
CA VAL A 185 -1.86 -27.86 7.21
C VAL A 185 -1.40 -28.49 5.90
N THR A 186 -2.28 -28.53 4.89
CA THR A 186 -1.98 -29.21 3.61
C THR A 186 -2.35 -28.36 2.38
N GLY A 187 -1.77 -28.74 1.24
CA GLY A 187 -2.18 -28.27 -0.09
C GLY A 187 -2.03 -26.76 -0.27
N LEU A 188 -3.14 -26.11 -0.67
CA LEU A 188 -3.16 -24.70 -1.07
C LEU A 188 -2.76 -23.74 0.06
N LEU A 189 -3.03 -24.07 1.33
CA LEU A 189 -2.65 -23.20 2.47
C LEU A 189 -1.13 -23.12 2.64
N LEU A 190 -0.42 -24.24 2.46
CA LEU A 190 1.04 -24.26 2.55
C LEU A 190 1.68 -23.36 1.48
N ALA A 191 1.10 -23.30 0.28
CA ALA A 191 1.57 -22.43 -0.79
C ALA A 191 1.12 -20.96 -0.62
N ALA A 192 -0.11 -20.72 -0.15
CA ALA A 192 -0.69 -19.39 -0.11
C ALA A 192 -0.14 -18.52 1.03
N ILE A 193 0.15 -19.10 2.19
CA ILE A 193 0.56 -18.33 3.37
C ILE A 193 1.92 -17.63 3.18
N PRO A 194 2.99 -18.29 2.70
CA PRO A 194 4.26 -17.62 2.43
C PRO A 194 4.13 -16.51 1.39
N VAL A 195 3.34 -16.74 0.33
CA VAL A 195 3.05 -15.73 -0.70
C VAL A 195 2.35 -14.52 -0.09
N MET A 196 1.29 -14.74 0.69
CA MET A 196 0.54 -13.67 1.33
C MET A 196 1.36 -12.94 2.39
N PHE A 197 2.24 -13.64 3.11
CA PHE A 197 3.16 -13.02 4.06
C PHE A 197 4.16 -12.10 3.35
N ALA A 198 4.74 -12.57 2.24
CA ALA A 198 5.65 -11.77 1.44
C ALA A 198 4.98 -10.50 0.89
N VAL A 199 3.74 -10.64 0.39
CA VAL A 199 2.91 -9.50 -0.04
C VAL A 199 2.64 -8.55 1.12
N ALA A 200 2.18 -9.06 2.27
CA ALA A 200 1.85 -8.25 3.43
C ALA A 200 3.06 -7.47 3.93
N CYS A 201 4.22 -8.13 4.12
CA CYS A 201 5.45 -7.46 4.57
C CYS A 201 5.97 -6.42 3.58
N GLY A 202 6.09 -6.78 2.29
CA GLY A 202 6.61 -5.87 1.28
C GLY A 202 5.73 -4.63 1.09
N THR A 203 4.41 -4.81 1.06
CA THR A 203 3.46 -3.71 0.89
C THR A 203 3.31 -2.87 2.15
N ALA A 204 3.28 -3.48 3.34
CA ALA A 204 3.19 -2.76 4.61
C ALA A 204 4.40 -1.84 4.81
N LEU A 205 5.62 -2.35 4.54
CA LEU A 205 6.83 -1.54 4.65
C LEU A 205 6.82 -0.37 3.66
N LEU A 206 6.35 -0.59 2.43
CA LEU A 206 6.17 0.48 1.44
C LEU A 206 5.18 1.54 1.93
N VAL A 207 4.01 1.12 2.42
CA VAL A 207 2.98 2.02 2.93
C VAL A 207 3.52 2.86 4.09
N SER A 208 4.13 2.24 5.10
CA SER A 208 4.67 2.95 6.27
C SER A 208 5.74 3.96 5.87
N VAL A 209 6.68 3.57 5.01
CA VAL A 209 7.75 4.46 4.51
C VAL A 209 7.17 5.63 3.71
N VAL A 210 6.25 5.36 2.79
CA VAL A 210 5.66 6.38 1.92
C VAL A 210 4.77 7.33 2.72
N VAL A 211 3.97 6.85 3.66
CA VAL A 211 3.15 7.70 4.53
C VAL A 211 4.04 8.62 5.36
N THR A 212 5.02 8.05 6.07
CA THR A 212 5.86 8.77 7.03
C THR A 212 6.82 9.75 6.37
N HIS A 213 7.49 9.35 5.30
CA HIS A 213 8.58 10.14 4.70
C HIS A 213 8.15 10.94 3.47
N TYR A 214 7.01 10.62 2.86
CA TYR A 214 6.55 11.31 1.66
C TYR A 214 5.19 11.98 1.82
N LEU A 215 4.11 11.24 2.13
CA LEU A 215 2.75 11.79 2.11
C LEU A 215 2.54 12.82 3.22
N VAL A 216 2.83 12.48 4.48
CA VAL A 216 2.65 13.41 5.61
C VAL A 216 3.50 14.68 5.43
N PRO A 217 4.83 14.61 5.16
CA PRO A 217 5.63 15.82 4.94
C PRO A 217 5.19 16.62 3.71
N SER A 218 4.87 15.97 2.59
CA SER A 218 4.42 16.65 1.36
C SER A 218 3.11 17.41 1.60
N ASN A 219 2.12 16.77 2.24
CA ASN A 219 0.82 17.38 2.47
C ASN A 219 0.94 18.54 3.47
N PHE A 220 1.71 18.34 4.55
CA PHE A 220 1.98 19.39 5.52
C PHE A 220 2.69 20.60 4.89
N SER A 221 3.72 20.39 4.06
CA SER A 221 4.44 21.48 3.38
C SER A 221 3.58 22.29 2.40
N LYS A 222 2.43 21.74 1.98
CA LYS A 222 1.48 22.39 1.08
C LYS A 222 0.32 23.05 1.83
N GLY A 223 0.37 23.07 3.16
CA GLY A 223 -0.66 23.67 4.01
C GLY A 223 -1.93 22.83 4.16
N PHE A 224 -1.92 21.55 3.78
CA PHE A 224 -3.07 20.66 3.99
C PHE A 224 -3.11 20.14 5.42
N ASP A 225 -4.32 19.89 5.92
CA ASP A 225 -4.51 19.22 7.20
C ASP A 225 -4.08 17.75 7.11
N VAL A 226 -3.09 17.38 7.92
CA VAL A 226 -2.55 16.02 8.02
C VAL A 226 -3.10 15.26 9.23
N SER A 227 -4.04 15.85 9.98
CA SER A 227 -4.63 15.26 11.19
C SER A 227 -5.23 13.87 10.93
N HIS A 228 -5.81 13.67 9.74
CA HIS A 228 -6.42 12.41 9.33
C HIS A 228 -5.42 11.25 9.30
N HIS A 229 -4.13 11.47 8.99
CA HIS A 229 -3.09 10.42 9.06
C HIS A 229 -2.78 9.95 10.49
N PHE A 230 -3.38 10.55 11.51
CA PHE A 230 -3.16 10.20 12.91
C PHE A 230 -4.44 9.73 13.62
N VAL A 231 -5.52 9.50 12.87
CA VAL A 231 -6.69 8.80 13.42
C VAL A 231 -6.37 7.33 13.63
N TRP A 232 -7.10 6.68 14.54
CA TRP A 232 -6.81 5.32 14.98
C TRP A 232 -6.71 4.33 13.82
N GLU A 233 -7.66 4.37 12.89
CA GLU A 233 -7.74 3.46 11.76
C GLU A 233 -6.55 3.62 10.83
N GLU A 234 -6.14 4.86 10.55
CA GLU A 234 -4.96 5.15 9.71
C GLU A 234 -3.67 4.70 10.41
N LEU A 235 -3.51 5.01 11.70
CA LEU A 235 -2.37 4.54 12.49
C LEU A 235 -2.29 3.01 12.48
N VAL A 236 -3.42 2.32 12.57
CA VAL A 236 -3.47 0.86 12.47
C VAL A 236 -2.97 0.39 11.09
N MET A 237 -3.46 1.01 10.02
CA MET A 237 -3.14 0.61 8.65
C MET A 237 -1.71 0.92 8.22
N HIS A 238 -1.05 1.96 8.73
CA HIS A 238 0.30 2.35 8.29
C HIS A 238 1.39 2.32 9.37
N ASN A 239 1.07 2.14 10.66
CA ASN A 239 2.07 2.00 11.72
C ASN A 239 1.98 0.66 12.44
N TYR A 240 0.81 0.30 12.97
CA TYR A 240 0.68 -0.96 13.71
C TYR A 240 0.83 -2.17 12.80
N ASN A 241 0.49 -2.06 11.51
CA ASN A 241 0.71 -3.11 10.53
C ASN A 241 2.15 -3.66 10.54
N VAL A 242 3.18 -2.80 10.44
CA VAL A 242 4.60 -3.18 10.41
C VAL A 242 5.11 -3.63 11.77
N ILE A 243 4.52 -3.13 12.86
CA ILE A 243 4.82 -3.63 14.21
C ILE A 243 4.35 -5.08 14.34
N ILE A 244 3.09 -5.34 13.99
CA ILE A 244 2.48 -6.66 14.12
C ILE A 244 3.15 -7.66 13.17
N LEU A 245 3.41 -7.28 11.92
CA LEU A 245 4.18 -8.11 10.98
C LEU A 245 5.62 -8.34 11.43
N GLY A 246 6.26 -7.34 12.05
CA GLY A 246 7.61 -7.50 12.60
C GLY A 246 7.67 -8.48 13.76
N VAL A 247 6.65 -8.46 14.65
CA VAL A 247 6.50 -9.46 15.72
C VAL A 247 6.28 -10.85 15.14
N GLU A 248 5.40 -10.98 14.14
CA GLU A 248 5.16 -12.24 13.44
C GLU A 248 6.44 -12.80 12.80
N LEU A 249 7.18 -11.96 12.07
CA LEU A 249 8.42 -12.34 11.40
C LEU A 249 9.48 -12.85 12.40
N VAL A 250 9.68 -12.15 13.52
CA VAL A 250 10.73 -12.49 14.49
C VAL A 250 10.35 -13.68 15.37
N LEU A 251 9.10 -13.74 15.84
CA LEU A 251 8.69 -14.74 16.83
C LEU A 251 8.12 -16.01 16.20
N MET A 252 7.50 -15.92 15.03
CA MET A 252 6.91 -17.10 14.39
C MET A 252 7.86 -17.64 13.32
N GLY A 253 8.62 -16.77 12.66
CA GLY A 253 9.55 -17.13 11.60
C GLY A 253 8.79 -17.56 10.35
N MET A 254 9.26 -17.13 9.18
CA MET A 254 8.72 -17.59 7.91
C MET A 254 9.90 -17.62 6.96
N ASP A 255 10.40 -18.80 6.54
CA ASP A 255 11.57 -18.89 5.66
C ASP A 255 11.32 -18.11 4.35
N LEU A 256 11.72 -16.84 4.30
CA LEU A 256 11.50 -15.95 3.17
C LEU A 256 12.73 -15.96 2.27
N SER A 257 12.55 -16.42 1.04
CA SER A 257 13.62 -16.38 0.05
C SER A 257 13.57 -15.10 -0.79
N LEU A 258 14.72 -14.68 -1.32
CA LEU A 258 14.79 -13.55 -2.24
C LEU A 258 13.90 -13.75 -3.48
N GLY A 259 13.67 -14.99 -3.91
CA GLY A 259 12.78 -15.30 -5.03
C GLY A 259 11.32 -14.88 -4.79
N MET A 260 10.91 -14.74 -3.54
CA MET A 260 9.57 -14.28 -3.18
C MET A 260 9.33 -12.79 -3.46
N VAL A 261 10.36 -12.02 -3.85
CA VAL A 261 10.22 -10.60 -4.22
C VAL A 261 9.21 -10.37 -5.35
N ALA A 262 8.99 -11.38 -6.20
CA ALA A 262 8.00 -11.31 -7.27
C ALA A 262 6.58 -11.07 -6.75
N PHE A 263 6.20 -11.60 -5.58
CA PHE A 263 4.84 -11.54 -5.07
C PHE A 263 4.38 -10.12 -4.66
N PRO A 264 5.10 -9.38 -3.79
CA PRO A 264 4.73 -8.00 -3.50
C PRO A 264 4.80 -7.10 -4.74
N VAL A 265 5.74 -7.34 -5.67
CA VAL A 265 5.82 -6.58 -6.93
C VAL A 265 4.60 -6.85 -7.82
N LEU A 266 4.20 -8.11 -7.99
CA LEU A 266 2.99 -8.49 -8.73
C LEU A 266 1.73 -7.87 -8.10
N PHE A 267 1.65 -7.83 -6.77
CA PHE A 267 0.56 -7.15 -6.06
C PHE A 267 0.54 -5.64 -6.35
N GLY A 268 1.71 -4.99 -6.35
CA GLY A 268 1.85 -3.58 -6.75
C GLY A 268 1.41 -3.33 -8.19
N ILE A 269 1.76 -4.22 -9.13
CA ILE A 269 1.31 -4.15 -10.53
C ILE A 269 -0.21 -4.30 -10.63
N ALA A 270 -0.80 -5.26 -9.91
CA ALA A 270 -2.24 -5.43 -9.87
C ALA A 270 -2.94 -4.15 -9.39
N TYR A 271 -2.37 -3.48 -8.38
CA TYR A 271 -2.89 -2.20 -7.91
C TYR A 271 -2.76 -1.07 -8.95
N VAL A 272 -1.63 -0.97 -9.66
CA VAL A 272 -1.47 0.00 -10.76
C VAL A 272 -2.56 -0.19 -11.82
N GLY A 273 -2.81 -1.43 -12.22
CA GLY A 273 -3.89 -1.78 -13.14
C GLY A 273 -5.26 -1.36 -12.61
N PHE A 274 -5.55 -1.66 -11.34
CA PHE A 274 -6.77 -1.25 -10.66
C PHE A 274 -6.92 0.28 -10.59
N ALA A 275 -5.87 1.01 -10.22
CA ALA A 275 -5.91 2.46 -10.10
C ALA A 275 -6.23 3.13 -11.44
N ASN A 276 -5.63 2.65 -12.53
CA ASN A 276 -5.94 3.12 -13.87
C ASN A 276 -7.38 2.76 -14.29
N ALA A 277 -7.83 1.53 -14.05
CA ALA A 277 -9.21 1.13 -14.33
C ALA A 277 -10.23 1.95 -13.52
N TYR A 278 -9.95 2.21 -12.24
CA TYR A 278 -10.79 3.03 -11.38
C TYR A 278 -10.83 4.48 -11.86
N ALA A 279 -9.69 5.07 -12.26
CA ALA A 279 -9.65 6.42 -12.79
C ALA A 279 -10.42 6.57 -14.12
N VAL A 280 -10.36 5.58 -15.00
CA VAL A 280 -11.00 5.63 -16.33
C VAL A 280 -12.50 5.28 -16.28
N PHE A 281 -12.87 4.25 -15.51
CA PHE A 281 -14.22 3.66 -15.58
C PHE A 281 -15.06 3.86 -14.31
N GLY A 282 -14.42 4.02 -13.14
CA GLY A 282 -15.10 3.98 -11.84
C GLY A 282 -15.24 5.34 -11.19
N GLY A 283 -14.16 5.82 -10.58
CA GLY A 283 -14.15 7.01 -9.72
C GLY A 283 -13.70 8.31 -10.40
N GLY A 284 -13.13 8.27 -11.60
CA GLY A 284 -12.68 9.49 -12.28
C GLY A 284 -11.47 10.17 -11.63
N ILE A 285 -10.74 9.46 -10.75
CA ILE A 285 -9.65 9.99 -9.94
C ILE A 285 -8.47 9.01 -9.82
N TYR A 286 -7.26 9.55 -9.71
CA TYR A 286 -6.09 8.86 -9.18
C TYR A 286 -5.85 9.35 -7.75
N LEU A 287 -5.91 8.46 -6.76
CA LEU A 287 -5.64 8.84 -5.37
C LEU A 287 -4.23 9.35 -5.14
N TYR A 288 -3.29 8.82 -5.91
CA TYR A 288 -1.90 9.22 -5.89
C TYR A 288 -1.53 9.75 -7.26
N ASP A 289 -1.01 10.97 -7.31
CA ASP A 289 -0.64 11.64 -8.56
C ASP A 289 0.37 10.84 -9.37
N PHE A 290 1.34 10.22 -8.69
CA PHE A 290 2.39 9.42 -9.30
C PHE A 290 1.91 8.12 -9.96
N LEU A 291 0.65 7.71 -9.75
CA LEU A 291 0.05 6.57 -10.45
C LEU A 291 -0.60 6.93 -11.78
N ASP A 292 -0.73 8.23 -12.11
CA ASP A 292 -1.26 8.61 -13.41
C ASP A 292 -0.25 8.24 -14.52
N PRO A 293 -0.57 7.27 -15.40
CA PRO A 293 0.37 6.79 -16.40
C PRO A 293 0.59 7.81 -17.53
N ARG A 294 -0.18 8.91 -17.54
CA ARG A 294 -0.07 9.99 -18.55
C ARG A 294 1.04 10.99 -18.24
N LEU A 295 1.61 10.97 -17.03
CA LEU A 295 2.71 11.85 -16.64
C LEU A 295 3.91 11.72 -17.59
N SER A 296 4.66 12.81 -17.79
CA SER A 296 5.81 12.81 -18.70
C SER A 296 6.90 11.80 -18.29
N GLY A 297 7.05 11.58 -16.99
CA GLY A 297 7.91 10.56 -16.39
C GLY A 297 7.21 9.25 -16.06
N GLY A 298 5.97 9.02 -16.53
CA GLY A 298 5.13 7.86 -16.17
C GLY A 298 5.87 6.52 -16.09
N PRO A 299 6.59 6.09 -17.15
CA PRO A 299 7.31 4.83 -17.15
C PRO A 299 8.38 4.77 -16.05
N LEU A 300 9.19 5.81 -15.91
CA LEU A 300 10.27 5.85 -14.91
C LEU A 300 9.71 5.87 -13.48
N ILE A 301 8.63 6.62 -13.23
CA ILE A 301 7.96 6.65 -11.93
C ILE A 301 7.46 5.25 -11.55
N HIS A 302 6.83 4.53 -12.49
CA HIS A 302 6.33 3.19 -12.24
C HIS A 302 7.47 2.18 -12.00
N VAL A 303 8.58 2.26 -12.76
CA VAL A 303 9.79 1.47 -12.46
C VAL A 303 10.28 1.76 -11.04
N MET A 304 10.37 3.04 -10.65
CA MET A 304 10.84 3.42 -9.31
C MET A 304 9.92 2.88 -8.21
N LEU A 305 8.61 2.86 -8.41
CA LEU A 305 7.65 2.27 -7.45
C LEU A 305 7.84 0.75 -7.32
N LEU A 306 8.00 0.05 -8.45
CA LEU A 306 8.24 -1.40 -8.45
C LEU A 306 9.60 -1.77 -7.85
N LEU A 307 10.63 -0.95 -8.08
CA LEU A 307 11.94 -1.11 -7.45
C LEU A 307 11.89 -0.77 -5.95
N ALA A 308 11.08 0.21 -5.54
CA ALA A 308 10.92 0.55 -4.13
C ALA A 308 10.29 -0.61 -3.35
N ILE A 309 9.20 -1.20 -3.84
CA ILE A 309 8.60 -2.36 -3.17
C ILE A 309 9.54 -3.58 -3.16
N ALA A 310 10.29 -3.82 -4.24
CA ALA A 310 11.28 -4.88 -4.30
C ALA A 310 12.42 -4.67 -3.29
N GLY A 311 13.00 -3.47 -3.26
CA GLY A 311 14.09 -3.12 -2.35
C GLY A 311 13.68 -3.16 -0.88
N LEU A 312 12.46 -2.70 -0.57
CA LEU A 312 11.90 -2.81 0.77
C LEU A 312 11.66 -4.27 1.16
N PHE A 313 11.20 -5.12 0.25
CA PHE A 313 11.10 -6.55 0.52
C PHE A 313 12.47 -7.21 0.75
N CYS A 314 13.54 -6.78 0.08
CA CYS A 314 14.89 -7.27 0.37
C CYS A 314 15.31 -6.98 1.83
N ILE A 315 14.84 -5.87 2.42
CA ILE A 315 15.06 -5.59 3.85
C ILE A 315 14.34 -6.64 4.71
N VAL A 316 13.11 -7.00 4.36
CA VAL A 316 12.34 -8.06 5.06
C VAL A 316 13.11 -9.38 5.03
N VAL A 317 13.59 -9.82 3.87
CA VAL A 317 14.40 -11.04 3.72
C VAL A 317 15.69 -10.97 4.56
N ALA A 318 16.35 -9.82 4.59
CA ALA A 318 17.56 -9.65 5.40
C ALA A 318 17.28 -9.73 6.90
N VAL A 319 16.15 -9.19 7.36
CA VAL A 319 15.72 -9.25 8.76
C VAL A 319 15.27 -10.66 9.14
N ASP A 320 14.59 -11.37 8.24
CA ASP A 320 14.19 -12.77 8.41
C ASP A 320 15.41 -13.67 8.61
N ALA A 321 16.39 -13.60 7.70
CA ALA A 321 17.65 -14.32 7.82
C ALA A 321 18.44 -13.95 9.10
N LEU A 322 18.32 -12.70 9.56
CA LEU A 322 18.95 -12.27 10.82
C LEU A 322 18.23 -12.85 12.05
N ALA A 323 16.90 -12.93 12.02
CA ALA A 323 16.09 -13.52 13.08
C ALA A 323 16.31 -15.04 13.19
N ASP A 324 16.45 -15.73 12.05
CA ASP A 324 16.81 -17.15 11.99
C ASP A 324 18.19 -17.41 12.58
N TRP A 325 19.16 -16.55 12.29
CA TRP A 325 20.49 -16.63 12.88
C TRP A 325 20.49 -16.32 14.38
N ASN A 326 19.77 -15.27 14.77
CA ASN A 326 19.65 -14.84 16.16
C ASN A 326 18.38 -14.00 16.37
N VAL A 327 17.40 -14.57 17.08
CA VAL A 327 16.11 -13.91 17.34
C VAL A 327 16.24 -12.54 18.00
N LEU A 328 17.24 -12.33 18.87
CA LEU A 328 17.47 -11.02 19.50
C LEU A 328 18.01 -10.00 18.50
N ALA A 329 18.92 -10.41 17.62
CA ALA A 329 19.41 -9.55 16.55
C ALA A 329 18.28 -9.18 15.57
N GLY A 330 17.44 -10.15 15.20
CA GLY A 330 16.22 -9.93 14.43
C GLY A 330 15.26 -8.94 15.11
N ALA A 331 14.98 -9.13 16.40
CA ALA A 331 14.13 -8.24 17.19
C ALA A 331 14.67 -6.80 17.25
N VAL A 332 15.98 -6.64 17.43
CA VAL A 332 16.64 -5.32 17.42
C VAL A 332 16.55 -4.68 16.04
N ALA A 333 16.78 -5.44 14.97
CA ALA A 333 16.67 -4.94 13.60
C ALA A 333 15.24 -4.49 13.26
N VAL A 334 14.22 -5.28 13.62
CA VAL A 334 12.82 -4.89 13.52
C VAL A 334 12.56 -3.63 14.34
N GLY A 335 13.03 -3.56 15.59
CA GLY A 335 12.87 -2.39 16.45
C GLY A 335 13.44 -1.11 15.83
N ILE A 336 14.64 -1.18 15.25
CA ILE A 336 15.27 -0.06 14.54
C ILE A 336 14.46 0.33 13.30
N ALA A 337 14.06 -0.66 12.49
CA ALA A 337 13.29 -0.41 11.27
C ALA A 337 11.95 0.26 11.59
N VAL A 338 11.18 -0.30 12.52
CA VAL A 338 9.91 0.24 13.02
C VAL A 338 10.10 1.66 13.56
N TYR A 339 11.10 1.88 14.43
CA TYR A 339 11.36 3.20 14.99
C TYR A 339 11.64 4.25 13.91
N SER A 340 12.32 3.86 12.82
CA SER A 340 12.67 4.79 11.73
C SER A 340 11.48 5.18 10.84
N ILE A 341 10.45 4.34 10.74
CA ILE A 341 9.34 4.50 9.76
C ILE A 341 7.99 4.79 10.40
N VAL A 342 7.81 4.58 11.70
CA VAL A 342 6.52 4.79 12.38
C VAL A 342 6.44 6.20 12.95
N ARG A 343 5.28 6.87 12.77
CA ARG A 343 4.98 8.16 13.40
C ARG A 343 3.61 8.18 14.06
N PHE A 344 3.61 8.35 15.38
CA PHE A 344 2.38 8.45 16.19
C PHE A 344 1.94 9.89 16.49
N ARG A 345 2.76 10.89 16.18
CA ARG A 345 2.50 12.30 16.52
C ARG A 345 2.62 13.22 15.31
N ARG A 346 1.87 14.33 15.38
CA ARG A 346 1.82 15.35 14.33
C ARG A 346 3.16 16.09 14.21
N PRO A 347 3.54 16.56 13.02
CA PRO A 347 4.77 17.33 12.82
C PRO A 347 4.88 18.63 13.66
N SER A 348 3.76 19.17 14.16
CA SER A 348 3.71 20.41 14.96
C SER A 348 3.99 20.21 16.47
N GLU A 349 4.25 18.97 16.92
CA GLU A 349 4.47 18.62 18.33
C GLU A 349 5.95 18.33 18.67
N HIS A 350 6.89 18.90 17.90
CA HIS A 350 8.33 18.77 18.11
C HIS A 350 8.98 20.06 18.60
#